data_AF-A0A2E9W0L2-F1
#
_entry.id   AF-A0A2E9W0L2-F1
#
_cell.length_a   1.000
_cell.length_b   1.000
_cell.length_c   1.000
_cell.angle_alpha   90.00
_cell.angle_beta   90.00
_cell.angle_gamma   90.00
#
_symmetry.space_group_name_H-M   'P 1'
#
loop_
_entity.id
_entity.type
_entity.pdbx_description
1 polymer ?
#
loop_
_entity_poly.entity_id
_entity_poly.type
_entity_poly.pdbx_seq_one_letter_code
_entity_poly.pdbx_strand_id
1 'polypeptide(L)' 'MSSKNQITIPVAALAETGIHAGDRLMVRADGPGRVVLVLEGDPIAEFAGALTGCWESGDLDRLRDEWD' A
#
# COMPACT_ATOMS: atom_id res chain seq x y z
N MET A 1 27.69 0.27 -12.06
CA MET A 1 26.24 0.08 -11.93
C MET A 1 25.65 -0.03 -13.32
N SER A 2 24.73 -0.98 -13.54
CA SER A 2 23.95 -1.02 -14.78
C SER A 2 23.08 0.24 -14.86
N SER A 3 22.81 0.74 -16.07
CA SER A 3 21.93 1.89 -16.32
C SER A 3 20.50 1.72 -15.78
N LYS A 4 20.11 0.48 -15.44
CA LYS A 4 18.81 0.14 -14.88
C LYS A 4 18.70 0.29 -13.36
N ASN A 5 19.80 0.59 -12.65
CA ASN A 5 19.83 0.68 -11.18
C ASN A 5 19.34 -0.61 -10.47
N GLN A 6 19.54 -1.76 -11.10
CA GLN A 6 19.14 -3.06 -10.55
C GLN A 6 20.20 -3.62 -9.60
N ILE A 7 19.74 -4.22 -8.51
CA ILE A 7 20.56 -4.99 -7.56
C ILE A 7 19.99 -6.39 -7.42
N THR A 8 20.85 -7.36 -7.13
CA THR A 8 20.41 -8.71 -6.75
C THR A 8 20.27 -8.77 -5.24
N ILE A 9 19.12 -9.25 -4.75
CA ILE A 9 18.89 -9.48 -3.33
C ILE A 9 19.35 -10.91 -2.99
N PRO A 10 20.22 -11.11 -1.99
CA PRO A 10 20.60 -12.45 -1.54
C PRO A 10 19.38 -13.27 -1.10
N VAL A 11 19.35 -14.56 -1.47
CA VAL A 11 18.19 -15.44 -1.21
C VAL A 11 17.84 -15.55 0.28
N ALA A 12 18.83 -15.60 1.16
CA ALA A 12 18.60 -15.66 2.61
C ALA A 12 17.89 -14.40 3.12
N ALA A 13 18.33 -13.23 2.67
CA ALA A 13 17.70 -11.96 3.05
C ALA A 13 16.27 -11.83 2.49
N LEU A 14 16.03 -12.29 1.25
CA LEU A 14 14.69 -12.29 0.66
C LEU A 14 13.73 -13.26 1.38
N ALA A 15 14.23 -14.41 1.83
CA ALA A 15 13.40 -15.40 2.52
C ALA A 15 12.86 -14.87 3.87
N GLU A 16 13.63 -14.03 4.56
CA GLU A 16 13.24 -13.42 5.84
C GLU A 16 12.12 -12.37 5.69
N THR A 17 11.90 -11.82 4.49
CA THR A 17 10.88 -10.78 4.27
C THR A 17 9.51 -11.32 3.90
N GLY A 18 9.41 -12.59 3.50
CA GLY A 18 8.18 -13.16 2.93
C GLY A 18 7.77 -12.57 1.57
N ILE A 19 8.67 -11.85 0.88
CA ILE A 19 8.42 -11.32 -0.46
C ILE A 19 8.60 -12.42 -1.51
N HIS A 20 7.66 -12.50 -2.44
CA HIS A 20 7.61 -13.45 -3.53
C HIS A 20 7.53 -12.78 -4.90
N ALA A 21 7.81 -13.57 -5.94
CA ALA A 21 7.64 -13.10 -7.31
C ALA A 21 6.15 -12.80 -7.59
N GLY A 22 5.86 -11.61 -8.11
CA GLY A 22 4.50 -11.13 -8.35
C GLY A 22 3.98 -10.15 -7.30
N ASP A 23 4.65 -10.06 -6.14
CA ASP A 23 4.27 -9.09 -5.12
C ASP A 23 4.54 -7.66 -5.58
N ARG A 24 3.64 -6.76 -5.18
CA ARG A 24 3.83 -5.33 -5.37
C ARG A 24 4.52 -4.75 -4.16
N LEU A 25 5.55 -3.93 -4.39
CA LEU A 25 6.37 -3.35 -3.35
C LEU A 25 6.30 -1.82 -3.39
N MET A 26 6.19 -1.21 -2.21
CA MET A 26 6.51 0.20 -2.01
C MET A 26 8.01 0.33 -1.71
N VAL A 27 8.69 1.24 -2.41
CA VAL A 27 10.11 1.55 -2.18
C VAL A 27 10.23 2.99 -1.69
N ARG A 28 10.94 3.18 -0.56
CA ARG A 28 11.19 4.52 0.00
C ARG A 28 12.62 4.68 0.48
N ALA A 29 13.12 5.91 0.42
CA ALA A 29 14.37 6.27 1.08
C ALA A 29 14.15 6.32 2.60
N ASP A 30 15.13 5.84 3.36
CA ASP A 30 15.16 5.86 4.82
C ASP A 30 16.45 6.54 5.31
N GLY A 31 16.64 7.79 4.89
CA GLY A 31 17.85 8.55 5.17
C GLY A 31 19.03 8.22 4.25
N PRO A 32 20.21 8.82 4.50
CA PRO A 32 21.35 8.74 3.60
C PRO A 32 21.81 7.29 3.34
N GLY A 33 21.84 6.89 2.06
CA GLY A 33 22.35 5.59 1.63
C GLY A 33 21.47 4.38 1.94
N ARG A 34 20.23 4.58 2.40
CA ARG A 34 19.33 3.50 2.80
C ARG A 34 18.00 3.58 2.06
N VAL A 35 17.57 2.43 1.54
CA VAL A 35 16.26 2.23 0.92
C VAL A 35 15.56 1.07 1.63
N VAL A 36 14.25 1.21 1.81
CA VAL A 36 13.40 0.17 2.41
C VAL A 36 12.38 -0.24 1.36
N LEU A 37 12.25 -1.55 1.17
CA LEU A 37 11.22 -2.18 0.36
C LEU A 37 10.19 -2.79 1.30
N VAL A 38 8.91 -2.50 1.09
CA VAL A 38 7.80 -3.02 1.91
C VAL A 38 6.76 -3.59 0.97
N LEU A 39 6.12 -4.70 1.34
CA LEU A 39 4.92 -5.17 0.64
C LEU A 39 3.88 -4.06 0.60
N GLU A 40 3.31 -3.81 -0.57
CA GLU A 40 2.16 -2.93 -0.68
C GLU A 40 1.00 -3.59 0.07
N GLY A 41 0.44 -2.90 1.06
CA GLY A 41 -0.77 -3.36 1.75
C GLY A 41 -1.94 -3.40 0.78
N ASP A 42 -2.93 -4.25 1.04
CA ASP A 42 -4.20 -4.22 0.31
C ASP A 42 -5.04 -3.03 0.81
N PRO A 43 -5.19 -1.94 0.03
CA PRO A 43 -5.93 -0.77 0.47
C PRO A 43 -7.41 -1.08 0.68
N ILE A 44 -7.98 -2.08 0.00
CA ILE A 44 -9.36 -2.49 0.22
C ILE A 44 -9.46 -3.15 1.59
N ALA A 45 -8.59 -4.11 1.89
CA ALA A 45 -8.57 -4.74 3.21
C ALA A 45 -8.30 -3.73 4.34
N GLU A 46 -7.47 -2.72 4.09
CA GLU A 46 -7.11 -1.70 5.08
C GLU A 46 -8.27 -0.70 5.33
N PHE A 47 -8.90 -0.20 4.27
CA PHE A 47 -9.82 0.93 4.38
C PHE A 47 -11.30 0.58 4.22
N ALA A 48 -11.65 -0.60 3.68
CA ALA A 48 -13.05 -0.97 3.53
C ALA A 48 -13.74 -1.07 4.90
N GLY A 49 -14.80 -0.28 5.08
CA GLY A 49 -15.55 -0.22 6.35
C GLY A 49 -14.89 0.58 7.46
N ALA A 50 -13.71 1.18 7.24
CA ALA A 50 -13.04 2.00 8.25
C ALA A 50 -13.86 3.21 8.73
N LEU A 51 -14.84 3.64 7.93
CA LEU A 51 -15.77 4.74 8.22
C LEU A 51 -17.22 4.26 8.43
N THR A 52 -17.43 2.96 8.69
CA THR A 52 -18.77 2.45 8.99
C THR A 52 -19.32 3.12 10.25
N GLY A 53 -20.51 3.71 10.14
CA GLY A 53 -21.15 4.45 11.23
C GLY A 53 -20.73 5.92 11.35
N CYS A 54 -19.88 6.44 10.46
CA CYS A 54 -19.58 7.88 10.41
C CYS A 54 -20.75 8.73 9.89
N TRP A 55 -21.74 8.11 9.25
CA TRP A 55 -22.93 8.76 8.73
C TRP A 55 -24.17 8.09 9.31
N GLU A 56 -25.20 8.89 9.59
CA GLU A 56 -26.50 8.34 9.97
C GLU A 56 -27.16 7.67 8.77
N SER A 57 -28.09 6.75 9.06
CA SER A 57 -28.84 6.08 8.01
C SER A 57 -29.64 7.10 7.18
N GLY A 58 -29.41 7.13 5.87
CA GLY A 58 -30.08 8.04 4.95
C GLY A 58 -29.38 9.40 4.73
N ASP A 59 -28.28 9.70 5.42
CA ASP A 59 -27.56 10.97 5.24
C ASP A 59 -27.05 11.16 3.81
N LEU A 60 -26.50 10.11 3.20
CA LEU A 60 -25.98 10.18 1.83
C LEU A 60 -27.09 10.34 0.80
N ASP A 61 -28.25 9.73 1.03
CA ASP A 61 -29.42 9.90 0.16
C ASP A 61 -29.94 11.34 0.24
N ARG A 62 -30.06 11.89 1.46
CA ARG A 62 -30.42 13.30 1.66
C ARG A 62 -29.46 14.25 0.96
N LEU A 63 -28.15 14.06 1.12
CA LEU A 63 -27.13 14.88 0.46
C LEU A 63 -27.21 14.79 -1.07
N ARG A 64 -27.56 13.62 -1.61
CA ARG A 64 -27.73 13.43 -3.07
C ARG A 64 -28.96 14.19 -3.58
N ASP A 65 -30.06 14.12 -2.85
CA ASP A 65 -31.34 14.73 -3.24
C ASP A 65 -31.33 16.27 -3.10
N GLU A 66 -30.34 16.86 -2.42
CA GLU A 66 -30.16 18.32 -2.29
C GLU A 66 -29.78 19.04 -3.60
N TRP A 67 -29.38 18.30 -4.63
CA TRP A 67 -28.86 18.84 -5.91
C TRP A 67 -29.85 18.74 -7.07
N ASP A 68 -31.06 18.22 -6.82
CA ASP A 68 -32.22 18.19 -7.74
C ASP A 68 -33.16 19.39 -7.51
#